data_AF-A0A3D4Z1V4-F1
#
_entry.id   AF-A0A3D4Z1V4-F1
#
_cell.length_a   1.000
_cell.length_b   1.000
_cell.length_c   1.000
_cell.angle_alpha   90.00
_cell.angle_beta   90.00
_cell.angle_gamma   90.00
#
_symmetry.space_group_name_H-M   'P 1'
#
loop_
_entity.id
_entity.type
_entity.pdbx_description
1 polymer ?
#
loop_
_entity_poly.entity_id
_entity_poly.type
_entity_poly.pdbx_seq_one_letter_code
_entity_poly.pdbx_strand_id
1 'polypeptide(L)'
;MFHVSFILVMFLYQFSVGCMILLALMPLKEVDVQFYRLASGLSALLTAIALFLAVYYPFELPQNFQVVRAEQGWWPQATLGLYFLFLALCFLLYLRMRQKKAAGGKFLVRLSALTGAAALIAEGFVYRTHDLYGGLKNFVLPLHFLTAAMFLGVFVLAMIFGHWYLVKSMPKRLLARMAEMLIVVLVARLLVVLATFWIYSSEVSSGAAAVGQLMDVTRGHGLFFWQRMLAGLGIPAVLSYMIWKTAKLGANQSATGLLYVGVVFVIIGEMISKYIFLLSSIPI
;
A
#
# COMPACT_ATOMS: atom_id res chain seq x y z
N MET A 1 -15.04 5.61 19.27
CA MET A 1 -14.08 6.49 18.54
C MET A 1 -12.75 5.82 18.17
N PHE A 2 -12.53 4.53 18.49
CA PHE A 2 -11.25 3.83 18.28
C PHE A 2 -10.95 3.38 16.82
N HIS A 3 -11.94 3.39 15.92
CA HIS A 3 -11.76 2.87 14.57
C HIS A 3 -10.94 3.78 13.63
N VAL A 4 -10.92 5.10 13.87
CA VAL A 4 -10.19 6.05 13.01
C VAL A 4 -8.67 5.87 13.14
N SER A 5 -8.19 5.64 14.37
CA SER A 5 -6.78 5.38 14.65
C SER A 5 -6.29 4.12 13.94
N PHE A 6 -7.11 3.08 13.87
CA PHE A 6 -6.73 1.84 13.17
C PHE A 6 -6.60 2.01 11.66
N ILE A 7 -7.56 2.69 11.02
CA ILE A 7 -7.48 3.04 9.58
C ILE A 7 -6.18 3.77 9.30
N LEU A 8 -5.84 4.75 10.14
CA LEU A 8 -4.64 5.54 10.00
C LEU A 8 -3.37 4.69 10.17
N VAL A 9 -3.31 3.82 11.18
CA VAL A 9 -2.18 2.90 11.39
C VAL A 9 -1.97 2.00 10.17
N MET A 10 -3.02 1.33 9.69
CA MET A 10 -2.95 0.49 8.48
C MET A 10 -2.49 1.28 7.24
N PHE A 11 -3.02 2.49 7.08
CA PHE A 11 -2.63 3.38 5.99
C PHE A 11 -1.14 3.74 6.04
N LEU A 12 -0.64 4.14 7.21
CA LEU A 12 0.75 4.53 7.40
C LEU A 12 1.71 3.35 7.18
N TYR A 13 1.39 2.16 7.68
CA TYR A 13 2.20 0.96 7.43
C TYR A 13 2.24 0.61 5.94
N GLN A 14 1.08 0.51 5.28
CA GLN A 14 1.01 0.19 3.85
C GLN A 14 1.72 1.24 2.99
N PHE A 15 1.55 2.52 3.32
CA PHE A 15 2.26 3.61 2.64
C PHE A 15 3.78 3.42 2.76
N SER A 16 4.28 3.29 3.99
CA SER A 16 5.71 3.15 4.27
C SER A 16 6.32 1.92 3.58
N VAL A 17 5.70 0.75 3.75
CA VAL A 17 6.18 -0.50 3.16
C VAL A 17 6.11 -0.45 1.63
N GLY A 18 5.03 0.12 1.08
CA GLY A 18 4.86 0.34 -0.35
C GLY A 18 6.02 1.12 -0.95
N CYS A 19 6.37 2.26 -0.35
CA CYS A 19 7.53 3.03 -0.77
C CYS A 19 8.81 2.18 -0.75
N MET A 20 9.07 1.42 0.30
CA MET A 20 10.29 0.61 0.38
C MET A 20 10.36 -0.52 -0.64
N ILE A 21 9.25 -1.20 -0.94
CA ILE A 21 9.17 -2.23 -1.98
C ILE A 21 9.52 -1.62 -3.34
N LEU A 22 8.89 -0.50 -3.69
CA LEU A 22 9.13 0.15 -4.98
C LEU A 22 10.54 0.77 -5.06
N LEU A 23 11.07 1.27 -3.94
CA LEU A 23 12.46 1.73 -3.85
C LEU A 23 13.47 0.60 -4.09
N ALA A 24 13.16 -0.64 -3.69
CA ALA A 24 14.01 -1.81 -3.93
C ALA A 24 14.10 -2.22 -5.41
N LEU A 25 13.09 -1.87 -6.21
CA LEU A 25 13.06 -2.12 -7.65
C LEU A 25 13.87 -1.07 -8.44
N MET A 26 14.22 0.05 -7.80
CA MET A 26 14.93 1.15 -8.45
C MET A 26 16.45 0.89 -8.57
N PRO A 27 17.07 1.29 -9.70
CA PRO A 27 18.51 1.13 -9.88
C PRO A 27 19.28 2.18 -9.05
N LEU A 28 19.87 1.77 -7.92
CA LEU A 28 20.71 2.65 -7.07
C LEU A 28 21.85 3.38 -7.81
N LYS A 29 22.34 2.83 -8.92
CA LYS A 29 23.45 3.45 -9.67
C LYS A 29 23.01 4.65 -10.51
N GLU A 30 21.74 4.68 -10.91
CA GLU A 30 21.20 5.70 -11.81
C GLU A 30 20.41 6.77 -11.06
N VAL A 31 20.01 6.47 -9.83
CA VAL A 31 19.12 7.30 -9.01
C VAL A 31 19.91 7.92 -7.88
N ASP A 32 19.73 9.23 -7.67
CA ASP A 32 20.46 10.00 -6.66
C ASP A 32 20.30 9.40 -5.25
N VAL A 33 21.40 9.34 -4.49
CA VAL A 33 21.42 8.91 -3.09
C VAL A 33 20.45 9.73 -2.22
N GLN A 34 20.23 11.01 -2.56
CA GLN A 34 19.26 11.88 -1.88
C GLN A 34 17.81 11.38 -2.03
N PHE A 35 17.47 10.75 -3.16
CA PHE A 35 16.17 10.14 -3.38
C PHE A 35 15.96 8.97 -2.41
N TYR A 36 16.94 8.07 -2.31
CA TYR A 36 16.89 6.97 -1.35
C TYR A 36 16.80 7.47 0.08
N ARG A 37 17.57 8.50 0.44
CA ARG A 37 17.54 9.11 1.77
C ARG A 37 16.15 9.65 2.11
N LEU A 38 15.51 10.38 1.20
CA LEU A 38 14.16 10.90 1.46
C LEU A 38 13.15 9.78 1.56
N ALA A 39 13.16 8.82 0.61
CA ALA A 39 12.20 7.72 0.60
C ALA A 39 12.33 6.84 1.86
N SER A 40 13.55 6.50 2.29
CA SER A 40 13.78 5.74 3.51
C SER A 40 13.47 6.54 4.78
N GLY A 41 13.75 7.86 4.77
CA GLY A 41 13.43 8.74 5.89
C GLY A 41 11.92 8.94 6.06
N LEU A 42 11.18 9.14 4.96
CA LEU A 42 9.72 9.20 4.95
C LEU A 42 9.14 7.88 5.45
N SER A 43 9.63 6.74 4.95
CA SER A 43 9.17 5.41 5.40
C SER A 43 9.44 5.21 6.90
N ALA A 44 10.63 5.57 7.39
CA ALA A 44 10.94 5.50 8.82
C ALA A 44 9.99 6.39 9.65
N LEU A 45 9.74 7.62 9.23
CA LEU A 45 8.83 8.54 9.92
C LEU A 45 7.40 8.00 9.97
N LEU A 46 6.86 7.56 8.83
CA LEU A 46 5.50 7.01 8.75
C LEU A 46 5.35 5.76 9.62
N THR A 47 6.33 4.85 9.60
CA THR A 47 6.32 3.65 10.46
C THR A 47 6.43 4.01 11.94
N ALA A 48 7.24 5.01 12.31
CA ALA A 48 7.36 5.46 13.69
C ALA A 48 6.05 6.04 14.21
N ILE A 49 5.37 6.88 13.40
CA ILE A 49 4.05 7.41 13.75
C ILE A 49 3.03 6.27 13.87
N ALA A 50 3.04 5.31 12.95
CA ALA A 50 2.13 4.16 12.99
C ALA A 50 2.35 3.30 14.24
N LEU A 51 3.62 2.99 14.60
CA LEU A 51 3.96 2.27 15.82
C LEU A 51 3.55 3.03 17.08
N PHE A 52 3.79 4.34 17.11
CA PHE A 52 3.34 5.18 18.22
C PHE A 52 1.81 5.10 18.38
N LEU A 53 1.06 5.29 17.30
CA LEU A 53 -0.40 5.20 17.35
C LEU A 53 -0.89 3.81 17.75
N ALA A 54 -0.27 2.75 17.23
CA ALA A 54 -0.64 1.36 17.53
C ALA A 54 -0.42 1.00 19.01
N VAL A 55 0.65 1.52 19.64
CA VAL A 55 0.97 1.23 21.04
C VAL A 55 0.15 2.08 22.01
N TYR A 56 -0.02 3.38 21.72
CA TYR A 56 -0.67 4.32 22.65
C TYR A 56 -2.20 4.37 22.50
N TYR A 57 -2.73 4.04 21.33
CA TYR A 57 -4.16 4.02 21.06
C TYR A 57 -4.57 2.62 20.60
N PRO A 58 -4.53 1.62 21.50
CA PRO A 58 -5.01 0.28 21.16
C PRO A 58 -6.46 0.37 20.71
N PHE A 59 -6.78 -0.35 19.65
CA PHE A 59 -8.10 -0.34 19.03
C PHE A 59 -8.74 -1.71 19.22
N GLU A 60 -10.05 -1.69 19.48
CA GLU A 60 -10.87 -2.89 19.45
C GLU A 60 -11.38 -3.08 18.02
N LEU A 61 -11.16 -4.26 17.47
CA LEU A 61 -11.71 -4.62 16.17
C LEU A 61 -13.23 -4.83 16.30
N PRO A 62 -14.02 -4.48 15.26
CA PRO A 62 -15.44 -4.81 15.23
C PRO A 62 -15.66 -6.31 15.44
N GLN A 63 -16.76 -6.70 16.10
CA GLN A 63 -17.09 -8.12 16.40
C GLN A 63 -17.07 -9.05 15.17
N ASN A 64 -17.30 -8.49 13.97
CA ASN A 64 -17.25 -9.18 12.69
C ASN A 64 -15.84 -9.70 12.36
N PHE A 65 -14.81 -9.01 12.84
CA PHE A 65 -13.45 -9.52 12.90
C PHE A 65 -13.34 -10.38 14.15
N GLN A 66 -13.95 -11.57 14.13
CA GLN A 66 -13.64 -12.56 15.15
C GLN A 66 -12.17 -12.88 15.01
N VAL A 67 -11.41 -12.32 15.92
CA VAL A 67 -9.96 -12.37 15.94
C VAL A 67 -9.55 -13.82 16.20
N VAL A 68 -9.41 -14.62 15.15
CA VAL A 68 -9.23 -16.07 15.32
C VAL A 68 -7.92 -16.43 16.06
N ARG A 69 -7.03 -15.48 16.37
CA ARG A 69 -5.78 -15.74 17.12
C ARG A 69 -5.20 -14.62 17.99
N ALA A 70 -5.82 -13.44 18.15
CA ALA A 70 -5.12 -12.32 18.83
C ALA A 70 -5.33 -12.20 20.35
N GLU A 71 -6.24 -12.95 20.98
CA GLU A 71 -6.35 -12.88 22.44
C GLU A 71 -5.44 -13.89 23.19
N GLN A 72 -4.83 -14.88 22.52
CA GLN A 72 -4.06 -15.94 23.21
C GLN A 72 -2.72 -16.34 22.55
N GLY A 73 -2.25 -15.65 21.50
CA GLY A 73 -1.05 -16.05 20.75
C GLY A 73 0.07 -15.01 20.68
N TRP A 74 1.29 -15.45 20.36
CA TRP A 74 2.50 -14.62 20.15
C TRP A 74 2.52 -13.85 18.81
N TRP A 75 1.52 -14.03 17.97
CA TRP A 75 1.46 -13.49 16.61
C TRP A 75 1.34 -11.96 16.52
N PRO A 76 0.47 -11.28 17.29
CA PRO A 76 0.40 -9.81 17.30
C PRO A 76 1.70 -9.16 17.79
N GLN A 77 2.40 -9.81 18.74
CA GLN A 77 3.70 -9.36 19.23
C GLN A 77 4.77 -9.54 18.14
N ALA A 78 4.71 -10.66 17.40
CA ALA A 78 5.61 -10.90 16.27
C ALA A 78 5.41 -9.90 15.13
N THR A 79 4.16 -9.54 14.77
CA THR A 79 3.90 -8.53 13.74
C THR A 79 4.41 -7.15 14.16
N LEU A 80 4.18 -6.74 15.41
CA LEU A 80 4.77 -5.51 15.96
C LEU A 80 6.30 -5.55 15.92
N GLY A 81 6.91 -6.67 16.31
CA GLY A 81 8.36 -6.88 16.23
C GLY A 81 8.92 -6.73 14.82
N LEU A 82 8.21 -7.24 13.80
CA LEU A 82 8.58 -7.04 12.39
C LEU A 82 8.50 -5.56 11.98
N TYR A 83 7.50 -4.81 12.45
CA TYR A 83 7.41 -3.38 12.17
C TYR A 83 8.50 -2.56 12.88
N PHE A 84 8.91 -2.93 14.10
CA PHE A 84 10.08 -2.34 14.76
C PHE A 84 11.37 -2.64 13.99
N LEU A 85 11.55 -3.88 13.52
CA LEU A 85 12.70 -4.24 12.69
C LEU A 85 12.69 -3.47 11.36
N PHE A 86 11.53 -3.35 10.72
CA PHE A 86 11.35 -2.56 9.51
C PHE A 86 11.72 -1.09 9.73
N LEU A 87 11.23 -0.48 10.82
CA LEU A 87 11.60 0.89 11.22
C LEU A 87 13.12 1.03 11.38
N ALA A 88 13.76 0.13 12.13
CA ALA A 88 15.19 0.15 12.35
C ALA A 88 15.97 0.06 11.03
N LEU A 89 15.57 -0.83 10.12
CA LEU A 89 16.20 -0.99 8.81
C LEU A 89 16.03 0.26 7.92
N CYS A 90 14.83 0.85 7.89
CA CYS A 90 14.58 2.11 7.17
C CYS A 90 15.41 3.26 7.73
N PHE A 91 15.53 3.36 9.05
CA PHE A 91 16.35 4.38 9.70
C PHE A 91 17.86 4.17 9.45
N LEU A 92 18.34 2.93 9.52
CA LEU A 92 19.73 2.59 9.16
C LEU A 92 20.05 2.93 7.70
N LEU A 93 19.13 2.64 6.79
CA LEU A 93 19.24 3.02 5.39
C LEU A 93 19.30 4.56 5.25
N TYR A 94 18.42 5.29 5.94
CA TYR A 94 18.43 6.75 5.96
C TYR A 94 19.78 7.31 6.42
N LEU A 95 20.33 6.83 7.54
CA LEU A 95 21.62 7.26 8.06
C LEU A 95 22.76 6.95 7.06
N ARG A 96 22.74 5.78 6.44
CA ARG A 96 23.75 5.38 5.45
C ARG A 96 23.72 6.26 4.21
N MET A 97 22.52 6.56 3.70
CA MET A 97 22.35 7.45 2.55
C MET A 97 22.68 8.91 2.91
N ARG A 98 22.46 9.33 4.17
CA ARG A 98 22.93 10.63 4.69
C ARG A 98 24.45 10.74 4.66
N GLN A 99 25.18 9.66 4.95
CA GLN A 99 26.64 9.60 4.83
C GLN A 99 27.14 9.47 3.37
N LYS A 100 26.25 9.54 2.37
CA LYS A 100 26.55 9.33 0.94
C LYS A 100 27.24 7.98 0.63
N LYS A 101 27.07 6.97 1.49
CA LYS A 101 27.66 5.64 1.32
C LYS A 101 26.75 4.73 0.50
N ALA A 102 27.00 4.62 -0.80
CA ALA A 102 26.23 3.76 -1.70
C ALA A 102 26.53 2.25 -1.53
N ALA A 103 27.74 1.91 -1.08
CA ALA A 103 28.14 0.51 -0.85
C ALA A 103 27.20 -0.15 0.18
N GLY A 104 26.69 -1.35 -0.10
CA GLY A 104 25.74 -2.07 0.77
C GLY A 104 24.31 -1.50 0.81
N GLY A 105 24.05 -0.34 0.19
CA GLY A 105 22.72 0.26 0.14
C GLY A 105 21.68 -0.64 -0.52
N LYS A 106 22.06 -1.34 -1.60
CA LYS A 106 21.17 -2.29 -2.30
C LYS A 106 20.66 -3.40 -1.39
N PHE A 107 21.55 -3.95 -0.56
CA PHE A 107 21.21 -5.01 0.37
C PHE A 107 20.24 -4.49 1.43
N LEU A 108 20.52 -3.33 2.03
CA LEU A 108 19.65 -2.73 3.04
C LEU A 108 18.27 -2.40 2.49
N VAL A 109 18.16 -1.77 1.30
CA VAL A 109 16.85 -1.46 0.70
C VAL A 109 16.02 -2.73 0.48
N ARG A 110 16.64 -3.80 -0.04
CA ARG A 110 15.96 -5.09 -0.25
C ARG A 110 15.55 -5.74 1.07
N LEU A 111 16.43 -5.72 2.06
CA LEU A 111 16.15 -6.28 3.39
C LEU A 111 14.98 -5.52 4.03
N SER A 112 15.00 -4.18 4.02
CA SER A 112 13.87 -3.35 4.47
C SER A 112 12.57 -3.71 3.74
N ALA A 113 12.61 -3.81 2.40
CA ALA A 113 11.43 -4.15 1.61
C ALA A 113 10.87 -5.54 1.96
N LEU A 114 11.74 -6.55 2.12
CA LEU A 114 11.34 -7.91 2.49
C LEU A 114 10.77 -7.96 3.90
N THR A 115 11.39 -7.28 4.87
CA THR A 115 10.87 -7.21 6.24
C THR A 115 9.52 -6.49 6.30
N GLY A 116 9.37 -5.37 5.57
CA GLY A 116 8.10 -4.65 5.49
C GLY A 116 7.00 -5.49 4.83
N ALA A 117 7.30 -6.19 3.73
CA ALA A 117 6.36 -7.10 3.08
C ALA A 117 5.96 -8.26 4.01
N ALA A 118 6.92 -8.84 4.73
CA ALA A 118 6.65 -9.88 5.73
C ALA A 118 5.76 -9.37 6.86
N ALA A 119 5.96 -8.13 7.33
CA ALA A 119 5.10 -7.50 8.34
C ALA A 119 3.65 -7.37 7.85
N LEU A 120 3.43 -6.83 6.63
CA LEU A 120 2.08 -6.70 6.04
C LEU A 120 1.41 -8.05 5.81
N ILE A 121 2.16 -9.04 5.34
CA ILE A 121 1.65 -10.38 5.10
C ILE A 121 1.21 -11.01 6.43
N ALA A 122 2.07 -10.95 7.45
CA ALA A 122 1.77 -11.45 8.79
C ALA A 122 0.57 -10.71 9.40
N GLU A 123 0.46 -9.40 9.21
CA GLU A 123 -0.71 -8.61 9.62
C GLU A 123 -2.00 -9.06 8.91
N GLY A 124 -1.96 -9.33 7.60
CA GLY A 124 -3.09 -9.89 6.86
C GLY A 124 -3.50 -11.28 7.32
N PHE A 125 -2.57 -12.06 7.90
CA PHE A 125 -2.89 -13.33 8.55
C PHE A 125 -3.54 -13.15 9.93
N VAL A 126 -3.22 -12.06 10.65
CA VAL A 126 -3.79 -11.75 11.97
C VAL A 126 -5.25 -11.30 11.87
N TYR A 127 -5.58 -10.42 10.91
CA TYR A 127 -6.93 -9.85 10.76
C TYR A 127 -7.88 -10.64 9.86
N ARG A 128 -7.67 -11.95 9.70
CA ARG A 128 -8.49 -12.80 8.84
C ARG A 128 -9.88 -13.05 9.46
N THR A 129 -10.92 -13.08 8.62
CA THR A 129 -12.27 -13.52 8.97
C THR A 129 -12.41 -15.05 9.01
N HIS A 130 -13.20 -15.57 9.95
CA HIS A 130 -13.35 -17.01 10.17
C HIS A 130 -13.93 -17.76 8.95
N ASP A 131 -14.78 -17.11 8.16
CA ASP A 131 -15.45 -17.76 7.02
C ASP A 131 -14.49 -18.10 5.85
N LEU A 132 -13.24 -17.60 5.88
CA LEU A 132 -12.24 -17.78 4.81
C LEU A 132 -11.17 -18.83 5.13
N TYR A 133 -11.45 -19.82 5.96
CA TYR A 133 -10.52 -20.92 6.22
C TYR A 133 -10.42 -21.89 5.03
N GLY A 134 -9.22 -21.99 4.44
CA GLY A 134 -8.86 -23.07 3.51
C GLY A 134 -8.08 -22.62 2.27
N GLY A 135 -7.12 -23.45 1.84
CA GLY A 135 -6.41 -23.33 0.56
C GLY A 135 -5.88 -21.92 0.25
N LEU A 136 -6.13 -21.47 -0.99
CA LEU A 136 -5.69 -20.16 -1.52
C LEU A 136 -6.47 -18.97 -0.92
N LYS A 137 -7.66 -19.18 -0.36
CA LYS A 137 -8.52 -18.13 0.23
C LYS A 137 -7.82 -17.42 1.39
N ASN A 138 -6.99 -18.16 2.11
CA ASN A 138 -6.12 -17.67 3.18
C ASN A 138 -5.24 -16.48 2.76
N PHE A 139 -4.85 -16.41 1.49
CA PHE A 139 -3.91 -15.40 1.00
C PHE A 139 -4.59 -14.13 0.49
N VAL A 140 -5.92 -14.09 0.39
CA VAL A 140 -6.66 -12.93 -0.17
C VAL A 140 -6.33 -11.65 0.60
N LEU A 141 -6.43 -11.68 1.94
CA LEU A 141 -6.18 -10.49 2.76
C LEU A 141 -4.69 -10.07 2.79
N PRO A 142 -3.71 -10.98 2.99
CA PRO A 142 -2.29 -10.65 2.81
C PRO A 142 -1.95 -10.05 1.43
N LEU A 143 -2.46 -10.63 0.34
CA LEU A 143 -2.26 -10.12 -1.01
C LEU A 143 -2.93 -8.76 -1.21
N HIS A 144 -4.08 -8.55 -0.57
CA HIS A 144 -4.75 -7.26 -0.57
C HIS A 144 -3.90 -6.18 0.08
N PHE A 145 -3.35 -6.43 1.27
CA PHE A 145 -2.49 -5.45 1.95
C PHE A 145 -1.21 -5.18 1.17
N LEU A 146 -0.60 -6.21 0.60
CA LEU A 146 0.63 -6.06 -0.18
C LEU A 146 0.39 -5.25 -1.47
N THR A 147 -0.68 -5.56 -2.21
CA THR A 147 -1.02 -4.81 -3.43
C THR A 147 -1.51 -3.39 -3.14
N ALA A 148 -2.24 -3.16 -2.05
CA ALA A 148 -2.62 -1.81 -1.59
C ALA A 148 -1.36 -0.97 -1.29
N ALA A 149 -0.42 -1.55 -0.52
CA ALA A 149 0.85 -0.92 -0.20
C ALA A 149 1.64 -0.57 -1.47
N MET A 150 1.80 -1.52 -2.39
CA MET A 150 2.50 -1.28 -3.64
C MET A 150 1.81 -0.19 -4.48
N PHE A 151 0.47 -0.22 -4.57
CA PHE A 151 -0.32 0.76 -5.33
C PHE A 151 -0.18 2.18 -4.79
N LEU A 152 -0.27 2.34 -3.47
CA LEU A 152 -0.03 3.64 -2.81
C LEU A 152 1.43 4.09 -2.98
N GLY A 153 2.37 3.18 -2.75
CA GLY A 153 3.80 3.44 -2.81
C GLY A 153 4.28 3.85 -4.21
N VAL A 154 3.76 3.21 -5.26
CA VAL A 154 4.17 3.50 -6.65
C VAL A 154 3.76 4.90 -7.09
N PHE A 155 2.54 5.36 -6.75
CA PHE A 155 2.10 6.72 -7.11
C PHE A 155 2.89 7.78 -6.36
N VAL A 156 3.11 7.61 -5.06
CA VAL A 156 3.86 8.59 -4.26
C VAL A 156 5.32 8.64 -4.68
N LEU A 157 5.99 7.49 -4.86
CA LEU A 157 7.37 7.48 -5.31
C LEU A 157 7.52 7.97 -6.74
N ALA A 158 6.61 7.64 -7.65
CA ALA A 158 6.65 8.18 -9.01
C ALA A 158 6.47 9.70 -9.02
N MET A 159 5.58 10.26 -8.19
CA MET A 159 5.41 11.71 -8.04
C MET A 159 6.68 12.37 -7.49
N ILE A 160 7.24 11.85 -6.38
CA ILE A 160 8.48 12.36 -5.79
C ILE A 160 9.63 12.26 -6.81
N PHE A 161 9.71 11.15 -7.55
CA PHE A 161 10.69 10.94 -8.60
C PHE A 161 10.52 11.94 -9.74
N GLY A 162 9.28 12.21 -10.15
CA GLY A 162 8.92 13.21 -11.14
C GLY A 162 9.42 14.61 -10.78
N HIS A 163 9.25 15.04 -9.53
CA HIS A 163 9.79 16.32 -9.07
C HIS A 163 11.33 16.37 -9.16
N TRP A 164 12.01 15.29 -8.76
CA TRP A 164 13.47 15.19 -8.89
C TRP A 164 13.94 15.20 -10.35
N TYR A 165 13.16 14.63 -11.27
CA TYR A 165 13.45 14.66 -12.70
C TYR A 165 13.49 16.10 -13.22
N LEU A 166 12.55 16.95 -12.79
CA LEU A 166 12.48 18.36 -13.22
C LEU A 166 13.65 19.18 -12.68
N VAL A 167 14.17 18.83 -11.50
CA VAL A 167 15.27 19.57 -10.86
C VAL A 167 16.66 19.08 -11.29
N LYS A 168 16.83 17.80 -11.66
CA LYS A 168 18.17 17.19 -11.86
C LYS A 168 18.41 16.50 -13.22
N SER A 169 17.65 16.84 -14.27
CA SER A 169 17.83 16.34 -15.65
C SER A 169 18.19 14.84 -15.74
N MET A 170 17.26 13.97 -15.35
CA MET A 170 17.48 12.52 -15.34
C MET A 170 17.20 11.89 -16.72
N PRO A 171 17.65 10.63 -16.97
CA PRO A 171 17.38 9.98 -18.24
C PRO A 171 15.88 9.69 -18.42
N LYS A 172 15.32 10.05 -19.58
CA LYS A 172 13.90 9.84 -19.94
C LYS A 172 13.41 8.39 -19.70
N ARG A 173 14.29 7.40 -19.88
CA ARG A 173 13.98 5.98 -19.66
C ARG A 173 13.52 5.64 -18.24
N LEU A 174 14.00 6.35 -17.21
CA LEU A 174 13.62 6.05 -15.82
C LEU A 174 12.16 6.44 -15.55
N LEU A 175 11.70 7.56 -16.13
CA LEU A 175 10.31 7.99 -15.98
C LEU A 175 9.36 7.06 -16.74
N ALA A 176 9.74 6.60 -17.94
CA ALA A 176 8.98 5.58 -18.66
C ALA A 176 8.89 4.27 -17.87
N ARG A 177 10.00 3.82 -17.27
CA ARG A 177 10.02 2.64 -16.40
C ARG A 177 9.16 2.79 -15.15
N MET A 178 9.11 3.99 -14.56
CA MET A 178 8.17 4.31 -13.47
C MET A 178 6.71 4.18 -13.91
N ALA A 179 6.39 4.70 -15.09
CA ALA A 179 5.05 4.60 -15.64
C ALA A 179 4.65 3.15 -15.98
N GLU A 180 5.60 2.33 -16.44
CA GLU A 180 5.38 0.89 -16.63
C GLU A 180 5.11 0.19 -15.29
N MET A 181 5.87 0.51 -14.24
CA MET A 181 5.63 -0.03 -12.90
C MET A 181 4.26 0.38 -12.36
N LEU A 182 3.80 1.61 -12.62
CA LEU A 182 2.43 2.04 -12.27
C LEU A 182 1.38 1.11 -12.88
N ILE A 183 1.50 0.80 -14.17
CA ILE A 183 0.57 -0.09 -14.86
C ILE A 183 0.63 -1.50 -14.27
N VAL A 184 1.82 -2.06 -14.06
CA VAL A 184 1.99 -3.42 -13.50
C VAL A 184 1.35 -3.53 -12.11
N VAL A 185 1.61 -2.56 -11.24
CA VAL A 185 1.06 -2.54 -9.88
C VAL A 185 -0.45 -2.33 -9.90
N LEU A 186 -0.96 -1.46 -10.77
CA LEU A 186 -2.40 -1.26 -10.96
C LEU A 186 -3.09 -2.55 -11.40
N VAL A 187 -2.53 -3.25 -12.40
CA VAL A 187 -3.09 -4.53 -12.87
C VAL A 187 -3.10 -5.55 -11.75
N ALA A 188 -2.00 -5.67 -11.00
CA ALA A 188 -1.95 -6.56 -9.83
C ALA A 188 -3.02 -6.19 -8.77
N ARG A 189 -3.22 -4.89 -8.52
CA ARG A 189 -4.26 -4.41 -7.59
C ARG A 189 -5.66 -4.76 -8.07
N LEU A 190 -5.96 -4.54 -9.35
CA LEU A 190 -7.26 -4.87 -9.95
C LEU A 190 -7.52 -6.38 -9.89
N LEU A 191 -6.53 -7.21 -10.20
CA LEU A 191 -6.66 -8.67 -10.13
C LEU A 191 -6.97 -9.15 -8.71
N VAL A 192 -6.30 -8.59 -7.69
CA VAL A 192 -6.59 -8.95 -6.30
C VAL A 192 -7.98 -8.50 -5.88
N VAL A 193 -8.42 -7.30 -6.28
CA VAL A 193 -9.78 -6.82 -6.00
C VAL A 193 -10.84 -7.70 -6.66
N LEU A 194 -10.65 -8.08 -7.93
CA LEU A 194 -11.54 -9.00 -8.64
C LEU A 194 -11.56 -10.40 -7.99
N ALA A 195 -10.40 -10.91 -7.57
CA ALA A 195 -10.32 -12.17 -6.84
C ALA A 195 -11.05 -12.10 -5.49
N THR A 196 -10.96 -10.97 -4.77
CA THR A 196 -11.76 -10.76 -3.55
C THR A 196 -13.25 -10.87 -3.86
N PHE A 197 -13.76 -10.17 -4.88
CA PHE A 197 -15.19 -10.25 -5.24
C PHE A 197 -15.61 -11.66 -5.59
N TRP A 198 -14.82 -12.36 -6.40
CA TRP A 198 -15.11 -13.73 -6.79
C TRP A 198 -15.22 -14.63 -5.55
N ILE A 199 -14.22 -14.61 -4.67
CA ILE A 199 -14.17 -15.50 -3.50
C ILE A 199 -15.29 -15.16 -2.51
N TYR A 200 -15.51 -13.89 -2.19
CA TYR A 200 -16.56 -13.51 -1.25
C TYR A 200 -17.97 -13.75 -1.80
N SER A 201 -18.21 -13.63 -3.11
CA SER A 201 -19.53 -13.88 -3.69
C SER A 201 -19.86 -15.37 -3.87
N SER A 202 -18.86 -16.23 -4.07
CA SER A 202 -19.07 -17.66 -4.37
C SER A 202 -18.90 -18.59 -3.17
N GLU A 203 -18.05 -18.24 -2.20
CA GLU A 203 -17.55 -19.21 -1.22
C GLU A 203 -17.91 -18.87 0.23
N VAL A 204 -18.41 -17.66 0.49
CA VAL A 204 -18.85 -17.23 1.83
C VAL A 204 -20.37 -17.33 1.87
N SER A 205 -20.91 -18.11 2.80
CA SER A 205 -22.34 -18.45 2.89
C SER A 205 -23.28 -17.24 2.95
N SER A 206 -22.80 -16.10 3.46
CA SER A 206 -23.48 -14.79 3.49
C SER A 206 -22.82 -13.74 2.59
N GLY A 207 -21.76 -14.08 1.87
CA GLY A 207 -20.90 -13.12 1.19
C GLY A 207 -21.51 -12.52 -0.08
N ALA A 208 -22.33 -13.27 -0.82
CA ALA A 208 -23.09 -12.71 -1.95
C ALA A 208 -24.06 -11.61 -1.49
N ALA A 209 -24.75 -11.83 -0.37
CA ALA A 209 -25.64 -10.83 0.22
C ALA A 209 -24.86 -9.64 0.79
N ALA A 210 -23.71 -9.88 1.42
CA ALA A 210 -22.83 -8.82 1.94
C ALA A 210 -22.24 -7.94 0.82
N VAL A 211 -21.82 -8.55 -0.30
CA VAL A 211 -21.37 -7.81 -1.50
C VAL A 211 -22.53 -7.03 -2.11
N GLY A 212 -23.73 -7.63 -2.21
CA GLY A 212 -24.92 -6.94 -2.69
C GLY A 212 -25.30 -5.72 -1.84
N GLN A 213 -25.26 -5.84 -0.52
CA GLN A 213 -25.48 -4.72 0.42
C GLN A 213 -24.37 -3.67 0.33
N LEU A 214 -23.12 -4.08 0.12
CA LEU A 214 -22.01 -3.15 -0.07
C LEU A 214 -22.18 -2.32 -1.35
N MET A 215 -22.77 -2.88 -2.40
CA MET A 215 -23.02 -2.20 -3.67
C MET A 215 -24.29 -1.33 -3.67
N ASP A 216 -25.22 -1.57 -2.73
CA ASP A 216 -26.47 -0.83 -2.63
C ASP A 216 -26.23 0.62 -2.14
N VAL A 217 -26.57 1.57 -3.00
CA VAL A 217 -26.43 3.02 -2.74
C VAL A 217 -27.50 3.55 -1.79
N THR A 218 -28.67 2.91 -1.73
CA THR A 218 -29.85 3.43 -1.04
C THR A 218 -29.95 2.97 0.41
N ARG A 219 -29.54 1.73 0.70
CA ARG A 219 -29.65 1.12 2.04
C ARG A 219 -28.32 0.63 2.61
N GLY A 220 -27.24 0.69 1.83
CA GLY A 220 -25.92 0.18 2.20
C GLY A 220 -24.81 1.21 2.13
N HIS A 221 -23.57 0.73 2.02
CA HIS A 221 -22.37 1.56 1.90
C HIS A 221 -21.96 1.81 0.44
N GLY A 222 -22.91 1.71 -0.49
CA GLY A 222 -22.69 1.80 -1.94
C GLY A 222 -22.02 3.08 -2.40
N LEU A 223 -22.26 4.22 -1.74
CA LEU A 223 -21.57 5.47 -2.07
C LEU A 223 -20.05 5.35 -1.91
N PHE A 224 -19.59 4.78 -0.78
CA PHE A 224 -18.17 4.57 -0.51
C PHE A 224 -17.59 3.52 -1.46
N PHE A 225 -18.35 2.47 -1.74
CA PHE A 225 -17.97 1.44 -2.71
C PHE A 225 -17.71 2.02 -4.11
N TRP A 226 -18.67 2.76 -4.66
CA TRP A 226 -18.54 3.32 -6.00
C TRP A 226 -17.50 4.44 -6.06
N GLN A 227 -17.35 5.23 -4.99
CA GLN A 227 -16.22 6.13 -4.87
C GLN A 227 -14.89 5.36 -4.96
N ARG A 228 -14.76 4.25 -4.23
CA ARG A 228 -13.55 3.43 -4.20
C ARG A 228 -13.25 2.82 -5.58
N MET A 229 -14.27 2.32 -6.27
CA MET A 229 -14.13 1.71 -7.59
C MET A 229 -13.85 2.74 -8.69
N LEU A 230 -14.64 3.81 -8.75
CA LEU A 230 -14.54 4.79 -9.83
C LEU A 230 -13.40 5.79 -9.59
N ALA A 231 -13.38 6.43 -8.41
CA ALA A 231 -12.38 7.44 -8.11
C ALA A 231 -11.07 6.84 -7.59
N GLY A 232 -11.12 5.78 -6.77
CA GLY A 232 -9.94 5.16 -6.19
C GLY A 232 -9.20 4.16 -7.10
N LEU A 233 -9.84 3.60 -8.13
CA LEU A 233 -9.22 2.68 -9.10
C LEU A 233 -9.40 3.13 -10.55
N GLY A 234 -10.63 3.48 -10.95
CA GLY A 234 -10.94 3.88 -12.32
C GLY A 234 -10.16 5.10 -12.79
N ILE A 235 -10.19 6.20 -12.04
CA ILE A 235 -9.43 7.42 -12.35
C ILE A 235 -7.92 7.13 -12.36
N PRO A 236 -7.31 6.52 -11.32
CA PRO A 236 -5.91 6.11 -11.37
C PRO A 236 -5.55 5.19 -12.54
N ALA A 237 -6.48 4.35 -13.02
CA ALA A 237 -6.24 3.51 -14.18
C ALA A 237 -6.12 4.32 -15.47
N VAL A 238 -7.05 5.24 -15.71
CA VAL A 238 -6.99 6.17 -16.85
C VAL A 238 -5.73 7.03 -16.76
N LEU A 239 -5.44 7.57 -15.58
CA LEU A 239 -4.23 8.38 -15.36
C LEU A 239 -2.96 7.57 -15.59
N SER A 240 -2.88 6.32 -15.14
CA SER A 240 -1.70 5.46 -15.35
C SER A 240 -1.40 5.28 -16.84
N TYR A 241 -2.43 5.05 -17.66
CA TYR A 241 -2.29 4.98 -19.10
C TYR A 241 -1.82 6.31 -19.71
N MET A 242 -2.41 7.44 -19.30
CA MET A 242 -2.02 8.78 -19.77
C MET A 242 -0.58 9.12 -19.37
N ILE A 243 -0.17 8.80 -18.13
CA ILE A 243 1.19 8.99 -17.61
C ILE A 243 2.17 8.17 -18.44
N TRP A 244 1.87 6.91 -18.73
CA TRP A 244 2.72 6.07 -19.56
C TRP A 244 2.87 6.62 -20.98
N LYS A 245 1.76 7.01 -21.61
CA LYS A 245 1.79 7.58 -22.96
C LYS A 245 2.58 8.89 -23.01
N THR A 246 2.35 9.79 -22.06
CA THR A 246 3.05 11.08 -21.97
C THR A 246 4.54 10.92 -21.65
N ALA A 247 4.91 10.01 -20.73
CA ALA A 247 6.30 9.68 -20.43
C ALA A 247 7.02 9.09 -21.66
N LYS A 248 6.35 8.24 -22.44
CA LYS A 248 6.91 7.66 -23.67
C LYS A 248 7.11 8.70 -24.78
N LEU A 249 6.21 9.68 -24.87
CA LEU A 249 6.33 10.83 -25.79
C LEU A 249 7.36 11.87 -25.32
N GLY A 250 7.93 11.72 -24.12
CA GLY A 250 8.88 12.67 -23.54
C GLY A 250 8.25 13.95 -23.00
N ALA A 251 6.91 14.02 -22.90
CA ALA A 251 6.15 15.12 -22.33
C ALA A 251 6.15 15.06 -20.79
N ASN A 252 7.35 15.09 -20.19
CA ASN A 252 7.57 14.71 -18.81
C ASN A 252 6.93 15.67 -17.79
N GLN A 253 6.86 16.97 -18.08
CA GLN A 253 6.15 17.94 -17.23
C GLN A 253 4.66 17.61 -17.12
N SER A 254 4.03 17.23 -18.23
CA SER A 254 2.63 16.80 -18.24
C SER A 254 2.45 15.48 -17.46
N ALA A 255 3.35 14.50 -17.68
CA ALA A 255 3.34 13.24 -16.94
C ALA A 255 3.45 13.46 -15.42
N THR A 256 4.30 14.40 -14.98
CA THR A 256 4.39 14.75 -13.56
C THR A 256 3.14 15.41 -13.02
N GLY A 257 2.49 16.31 -13.77
CA GLY A 257 1.22 16.91 -13.38
C GLY A 257 0.12 15.86 -13.15
N LEU A 258 0.03 14.87 -14.04
CA LEU A 258 -0.91 13.75 -13.90
C LEU A 258 -0.62 12.87 -12.67
N LEU A 259 0.65 12.70 -12.30
CA LEU A 259 1.03 11.97 -11.08
C LEU A 259 0.54 12.66 -9.81
N TYR A 260 0.61 14.00 -9.73
CA TYR A 260 0.08 14.75 -8.58
C TYR A 260 -1.42 14.52 -8.41
N VAL A 261 -2.18 14.59 -9.51
CA VAL A 261 -3.62 14.31 -9.49
C VAL A 261 -3.87 12.85 -9.07
N GLY A 262 -3.11 11.90 -9.62
CA GLY A 262 -3.23 10.48 -9.28
C GLY A 262 -3.00 10.18 -7.81
N VAL A 263 -2.00 10.80 -7.19
CA VAL A 263 -1.71 10.63 -5.75
C VAL A 263 -2.91 11.02 -4.88
N VAL A 264 -3.61 12.11 -5.19
CA VAL A 264 -4.80 12.54 -4.43
C VAL A 264 -5.88 11.47 -4.47
N PHE A 265 -6.21 10.97 -5.67
CA PHE A 265 -7.22 9.94 -5.85
C PHE A 265 -6.83 8.61 -5.19
N VAL A 266 -5.56 8.22 -5.28
CA VAL A 266 -5.06 6.99 -4.66
C VAL A 266 -5.07 7.09 -3.14
N ILE A 267 -4.64 8.20 -2.54
CA ILE A 267 -4.68 8.39 -1.08
C ILE A 267 -6.13 8.29 -0.57
N ILE A 268 -7.05 9.06 -1.18
CA ILE A 268 -8.46 9.06 -0.76
C ILE A 268 -9.09 7.68 -0.97
N GLY A 269 -8.84 7.05 -2.11
CA GLY A 269 -9.33 5.71 -2.43
C GLY A 269 -8.81 4.64 -1.47
N GLU A 270 -7.52 4.68 -1.11
CA GLU A 270 -6.91 3.71 -0.18
C GLU A 270 -7.33 3.93 1.28
N MET A 271 -7.67 5.15 1.68
CA MET A 271 -8.30 5.40 2.98
C MET A 271 -9.73 4.85 3.02
N ILE A 272 -10.51 5.05 1.95
CA ILE A 272 -11.88 4.54 1.86
C ILE A 272 -11.90 3.01 1.75
N SER A 273 -10.92 2.40 1.07
CA SER A 273 -10.69 0.95 1.06
C SER A 273 -10.63 0.37 2.47
N LYS A 274 -9.84 0.99 3.35
CA LYS A 274 -9.66 0.57 4.75
C LYS A 274 -10.91 0.81 5.58
N TYR A 275 -11.61 1.90 5.32
CA TYR A 275 -12.90 2.18 5.94
C TYR A 275 -13.94 1.11 5.57
N ILE A 276 -14.07 0.77 4.28
CA ILE A 276 -14.97 -0.30 3.81
C ILE A 276 -14.57 -1.64 4.42
N PHE A 277 -13.28 -1.96 4.45
CA PHE A 277 -12.78 -3.18 5.07
C PHE A 277 -13.20 -3.28 6.53
N LEU A 278 -13.10 -2.20 7.32
CA LEU A 278 -13.54 -2.22 8.71
C LEU A 278 -15.05 -2.37 8.89
N LEU A 279 -15.84 -1.79 8.00
CA LEU A 279 -17.30 -1.86 8.08
C LEU A 279 -17.86 -3.22 7.64
N SER A 280 -17.36 -3.72 6.52
CA SER A 280 -17.92 -4.89 5.81
C SER A 280 -17.11 -6.17 5.99
N SER A 281 -15.89 -6.08 6.52
CA SER A 281 -14.90 -7.17 6.56
C SER A 281 -14.50 -7.71 5.18
N ILE A 282 -14.82 -6.96 4.10
CA ILE A 282 -14.45 -7.29 2.71
C ILE A 282 -13.30 -6.35 2.27
N PRO A 283 -12.13 -6.88 1.89
CA PRO A 283 -10.97 -6.07 1.52
C PRO A 283 -11.03 -5.64 0.03
N ILE A 284 -11.41 -4.39 -0.24
CA ILE A 284 -11.61 -3.81 -1.60
C ILE A 284 -10.84 -2.50 -1.80
#